data_AF-J0YEW5-F1
#
_entry.id   AF-J0YEW5-F1
#
_cell.length_a   1.000
_cell.length_b   1.000
_cell.length_c   1.000
_cell.angle_alpha   90.00
_cell.angle_beta   90.00
_cell.angle_gamma   90.00
#
_symmetry.space_group_name_H-M   'P 1'
#
loop_
_entity.id
_entity.type
_entity.pdbx_description
1 polymer ?
#
loop_
_entity_poly.entity_id
_entity_poly.type
_entity_poly.pdbx_seq_one_letter_code
_entity_poly.pdbx_strand_id
1 'polypeptide(L)'
;MQIQKSFKGQSPYGKLYLVATPIGNLEDMTFRAIQTLKEVDWIAAEDTRNTGLLLKHFDISTKQFSFHEHNAKEKIPDLIGWLKQGQNIAQVSDAGLPSISDPGHDLVKAAIEEDIAVVTVPGASAGISALIASGLAPQPHIFYGFLPRKSGQQKQFFESKKSILRPRFSMNLHIVWLIL
;
A
#
# COMPACT_ATOMS: atom_id res chain seq x y z
N MET A 1 -20.28 -6.59 -1.29
CA MET A 1 -18.95 -6.17 -1.78
C MET A 1 -19.18 -5.27 -2.98
N GLN A 2 -19.06 -3.95 -2.80
CA GLN A 2 -19.15 -3.00 -3.90
C GLN A 2 -17.87 -3.14 -4.72
N ILE A 3 -17.98 -3.70 -5.93
CA ILE A 3 -16.84 -3.82 -6.85
C ILE A 3 -16.66 -2.45 -7.50
N GLN A 4 -15.66 -1.73 -7.05
CA GLN A 4 -15.34 -0.40 -7.57
C GLN A 4 -14.91 -0.52 -9.04
N LYS A 5 -15.71 0.08 -9.93
CA LYS A 5 -15.36 0.20 -11.35
C LYS A 5 -14.63 1.53 -11.54
N SER A 6 -13.30 1.51 -11.51
CA SER A 6 -12.45 2.72 -11.59
C SER A 6 -12.64 3.59 -12.85
N PHE A 7 -13.45 3.14 -13.83
CA PHE A 7 -13.59 3.74 -15.15
C PHE A 7 -15.04 3.94 -15.64
N LYS A 8 -16.09 3.55 -14.88
CA LYS A 8 -17.49 3.71 -15.34
C LYS A 8 -18.25 4.68 -14.45
N GLY A 9 -18.50 5.88 -14.99
CA GLY A 9 -19.24 6.98 -14.35
C GLY A 9 -18.30 8.14 -14.02
N GLN A 10 -18.51 9.31 -14.63
CA GLN A 10 -17.83 10.53 -14.17
C GLN A 10 -18.43 10.90 -12.82
N SER A 11 -17.77 10.48 -11.74
CA SER A 11 -18.00 11.06 -10.41
C SER A 11 -17.46 12.50 -10.42
N PRO A 12 -18.14 13.46 -9.77
CA PRO A 12 -17.60 14.80 -9.59
C PRO A 12 -16.41 14.83 -8.61
N TYR A 13 -16.14 13.73 -7.89
CA TYR A 13 -15.04 13.63 -6.94
C TYR A 13 -13.72 13.33 -7.63
N GLY A 14 -12.64 13.76 -6.96
CA GLY A 14 -11.28 13.35 -7.28
C GLY A 14 -11.07 11.88 -6.97
N LYS A 15 -9.88 11.38 -7.30
CA LYS A 15 -9.50 9.98 -7.12
C LYS A 15 -8.37 9.86 -6.10
N LEU A 16 -8.46 8.82 -5.28
CA LEU A 16 -7.37 8.39 -4.40
C LEU A 16 -6.52 7.36 -5.15
N TYR A 17 -5.28 7.72 -5.47
CA TYR A 17 -4.32 6.82 -6.08
C TYR A 17 -3.44 6.17 -5.01
N LEU A 18 -3.32 4.84 -5.02
CA LEU A 18 -2.39 4.11 -4.16
C LEU A 18 -1.14 3.81 -4.99
N VAL A 19 -0.05 4.53 -4.74
CA VAL A 19 1.13 4.49 -5.61
C VAL A 19 2.28 3.77 -4.89
N ALA A 20 2.72 2.66 -5.49
CA ALA A 20 3.89 1.95 -4.98
C ALA A 20 5.18 2.76 -5.19
N THR A 21 6.04 2.79 -4.18
CA THR A 21 7.38 3.37 -4.23
C THR A 21 8.45 2.27 -4.29
N PRO A 22 9.68 2.57 -4.76
CA PRO A 22 10.77 1.60 -4.77
C PRO A 22 11.09 1.03 -3.38
N ILE A 23 11.60 -0.21 -3.34
CA ILE A 23 12.01 -0.91 -2.10
C ILE A 23 13.55 -1.00 -1.95
N GLY A 24 14.29 -0.12 -2.61
CA GLY A 24 15.75 -0.04 -2.52
C GLY A 24 16.47 0.31 -3.83
N ASN A 25 15.85 0.05 -4.99
CA ASN A 25 16.38 0.44 -6.29
C ASN A 25 15.44 1.42 -6.99
N LEU A 26 15.89 2.65 -7.28
CA LEU A 26 15.08 3.69 -7.92
C LEU A 26 14.54 3.27 -9.30
N GLU A 27 15.21 2.35 -9.99
CA GLU A 27 14.76 1.82 -11.29
C GLU A 27 13.47 0.97 -11.20
N ASP A 28 13.07 0.54 -10.00
CA ASP A 28 11.80 -0.17 -9.78
C ASP A 28 10.58 0.77 -9.85
N MET A 29 10.81 2.07 -10.00
CA MET A 29 9.74 3.05 -10.20
C MET A 29 9.09 2.87 -11.57
N THR A 30 7.77 2.78 -11.62
CA THR A 30 7.06 2.63 -12.91
C THR A 30 6.81 3.98 -13.58
N PHE A 31 6.80 4.00 -14.91
CA PHE A 31 6.39 5.20 -15.66
C PHE A 31 5.01 5.72 -15.22
N ARG A 32 4.07 4.81 -14.93
CA ARG A 32 2.73 5.18 -14.47
C ARG A 32 2.77 5.84 -13.09
N ALA A 33 3.58 5.33 -12.16
CA ALA A 33 3.75 5.94 -10.84
C ALA A 33 4.30 7.36 -10.96
N ILE A 34 5.33 7.57 -11.78
CA ILE A 34 5.91 8.90 -12.02
C ILE A 34 4.84 9.87 -12.56
N GLN A 35 4.10 9.46 -13.60
CA GLN A 35 3.08 10.33 -14.19
C GLN A 35 1.93 10.62 -13.22
N THR A 36 1.43 9.60 -12.51
CA THR A 36 0.40 9.80 -11.49
C THR A 36 0.86 10.80 -10.43
N LEU A 37 2.08 10.68 -9.92
CA LEU A 37 2.59 11.61 -8.91
C LEU A 37 2.79 13.03 -9.46
N LYS A 38 3.04 13.22 -10.76
CA LYS A 38 3.10 14.54 -11.41
C LYS A 38 1.74 15.18 -11.65
N GLU A 39 0.69 14.38 -11.83
CA GLU A 39 -0.65 14.84 -12.23
C GLU A 39 -1.62 15.06 -11.07
N VAL A 40 -1.43 14.38 -9.93
CA VAL A 40 -2.28 14.58 -8.74
C VAL A 40 -2.06 15.96 -8.11
N ASP A 41 -3.07 16.46 -7.40
CA ASP A 41 -2.98 17.75 -6.70
C ASP A 41 -2.14 17.66 -5.42
N TRP A 42 -2.22 16.51 -4.73
CA TRP A 42 -1.52 16.27 -3.45
C TRP A 42 -0.93 14.87 -3.35
N ILE A 43 0.21 14.77 -2.65
CA ILE A 43 0.83 13.51 -2.26
C ILE A 43 0.75 13.33 -0.74
N ALA A 44 0.03 12.31 -0.29
CA ALA A 44 -0.02 11.81 1.08
C ALA A 44 1.17 10.88 1.33
N ALA A 45 2.16 11.36 2.07
CA ALA A 45 3.40 10.62 2.33
C ALA A 45 3.55 10.28 3.81
N GLU A 46 3.99 9.06 4.11
CA GLU A 46 4.32 8.62 5.46
C GLU A 46 5.47 9.43 6.06
N ASP A 47 6.64 9.44 5.40
CA ASP A 47 7.72 10.41 5.67
C ASP A 47 7.95 11.32 4.44
N THR A 48 7.50 12.58 4.59
CA THR A 48 7.68 13.63 3.57
C THR A 48 9.15 13.96 3.26
N ARG A 49 10.09 13.66 4.16
CA ARG A 49 11.52 13.89 3.94
C ARG A 49 12.09 12.83 3.01
N ASN A 50 11.79 11.55 3.27
CA ASN A 50 12.18 10.43 2.42
C ASN A 50 11.52 10.54 1.05
N THR A 51 10.19 10.71 1.04
CA THR A 51 9.42 10.89 -0.20
C THR A 51 9.91 12.11 -0.99
N GLY A 52 10.27 13.22 -0.32
CA GLY A 52 10.83 14.40 -0.98
C GLY A 52 12.12 14.14 -1.77
N LEU A 53 12.99 13.24 -1.31
CA LEU A 53 14.18 12.83 -2.06
C LEU A 53 13.82 12.05 -3.32
N LEU A 54 12.85 11.13 -3.22
CA LEU A 54 12.32 10.37 -4.34
C LEU A 54 11.70 11.30 -5.40
N LEU A 55 10.85 12.23 -4.98
CA LEU A 55 10.19 13.18 -5.88
C LEU A 55 11.20 14.07 -6.59
N LYS A 56 12.24 14.53 -5.87
CA LYS A 56 13.33 15.31 -6.47
C LYS A 56 14.09 14.53 -7.53
N HIS A 57 14.35 13.24 -7.32
CA HIS A 57 15.05 12.41 -8.30
C HIS A 57 14.30 12.29 -9.64
N PHE A 58 12.96 12.26 -9.60
CA PHE A 58 12.11 12.11 -10.78
C PHE A 58 11.51 13.42 -11.32
N ASP A 59 12.01 14.56 -10.84
CA ASP A 59 11.52 15.91 -11.19
C ASP A 59 10.01 16.05 -10.98
N ILE A 60 9.53 15.64 -9.80
CA ILE A 60 8.13 15.75 -9.39
C ILE A 60 7.99 16.93 -8.42
N SER A 61 7.22 17.95 -8.81
CA SER A 61 7.02 19.19 -8.04
C SER A 61 5.74 19.22 -7.21
N THR A 62 4.95 18.14 -7.25
CA THR A 62 3.66 18.05 -6.57
C THR A 62 3.82 18.20 -5.06
N LYS A 63 2.88 18.93 -4.44
CA LYS A 63 2.94 19.23 -3.02
C LYS A 63 2.70 17.96 -2.19
N GLN A 64 3.49 17.82 -1.14
CA GLN A 64 3.35 16.72 -0.18
C GLN A 64 2.63 17.19 1.08
N PHE A 65 1.97 16.27 1.75
CA PHE A 65 1.55 16.41 3.14
C PHE A 65 1.83 15.11 3.90
N SER A 66 2.07 15.24 5.21
CA SER A 66 2.38 14.09 6.07
C SER A 66 1.12 13.30 6.43
N PHE A 67 1.16 11.98 6.22
CA PHE A 67 0.10 11.03 6.53
C PHE A 67 0.68 9.72 7.08
N HIS A 68 0.70 9.57 8.40
CA HIS A 68 1.29 8.43 9.10
C HIS A 68 0.40 8.00 10.28
N GLU A 69 0.64 6.83 10.89
CA GLU A 69 -0.24 6.24 11.90
C GLU A 69 -0.66 7.20 13.02
N HIS A 70 0.28 8.04 13.50
CA HIS A 70 0.01 8.97 14.60
C HIS A 70 -0.97 10.11 14.27
N ASN A 71 -1.11 10.50 12.99
CA ASN A 71 -1.96 11.63 12.59
C ASN A 71 -3.15 11.21 11.69
N ALA A 72 -3.21 9.95 11.28
CA ALA A 72 -4.14 9.47 10.28
C ALA A 72 -5.60 9.78 10.63
N LYS A 73 -6.02 9.50 11.87
CA LYS A 73 -7.39 9.74 12.33
C LYS A 73 -7.84 11.20 12.21
N GLU A 74 -6.92 12.13 12.45
CA GLU A 74 -7.18 13.56 12.37
C GLU A 74 -7.17 14.05 10.91
N LYS A 75 -6.35 13.43 10.04
CA LYS A 75 -6.14 13.86 8.66
C LYS A 75 -7.09 13.26 7.64
N ILE A 76 -7.66 12.08 7.91
CA ILE A 76 -8.62 11.43 6.99
C ILE A 76 -9.78 12.36 6.61
N PRO A 77 -10.45 13.08 7.54
CA PRO A 77 -11.54 14.01 7.18
C PRO A 77 -11.11 15.10 6.20
N ASP A 78 -9.91 15.68 6.37
CA ASP A 78 -9.38 16.70 5.47
C ASP A 78 -9.21 16.14 4.04
N LEU A 79 -8.64 14.92 3.93
CA LEU A 79 -8.38 14.26 2.66
C LEU A 79 -9.64 13.88 1.91
N ILE A 80 -10.62 13.34 2.63
CA ILE A 80 -11.94 13.08 2.07
C ILE A 80 -12.59 14.38 1.60
N GLY A 81 -12.43 15.47 2.36
CA GLY A 81 -12.87 16.81 1.96
C GLY A 81 -12.29 17.26 0.62
N TRP A 82 -10.97 17.15 0.44
CA TRP A 82 -10.30 17.51 -0.82
C TRP A 82 -10.72 16.61 -1.99
N LEU A 83 -10.84 15.30 -1.76
CA LEU A 83 -11.34 14.36 -2.77
C LEU A 83 -12.76 14.71 -3.20
N LYS A 84 -13.65 15.05 -2.26
CA LYS A 84 -15.01 15.52 -2.57
C LYS A 84 -15.05 16.83 -3.35
N GLN A 85 -14.02 17.67 -3.23
CA GLN A 85 -13.85 18.90 -4.00
C GLN A 85 -13.29 18.67 -5.42
N GLY A 86 -13.06 17.42 -5.82
CA GLY A 86 -12.53 17.10 -7.15
C GLY A 86 -11.00 16.95 -7.20
N GLN A 87 -10.29 17.17 -6.08
CA GLN A 87 -8.82 17.09 -6.06
C GLN A 87 -8.36 15.64 -6.02
N ASN A 88 -7.40 15.29 -6.86
CA ASN A 88 -6.77 13.98 -6.87
C ASN A 88 -5.66 13.91 -5.83
N ILE A 89 -5.59 12.79 -5.12
CA ILE A 89 -4.58 12.56 -4.09
C ILE A 89 -3.86 11.25 -4.41
N ALA A 90 -2.54 11.25 -4.43
CA ALA A 90 -1.76 10.02 -4.38
C ALA A 90 -1.32 9.75 -2.95
N GLN A 91 -1.49 8.52 -2.47
CA GLN A 91 -0.92 8.06 -1.21
C GLN A 91 0.24 7.11 -1.51
N VAL A 92 1.35 7.36 -0.80
CA VAL A 92 2.61 6.61 -0.89
C VAL A 92 3.04 6.20 0.51
N SER A 93 3.74 5.07 0.60
CA SER A 93 4.48 4.64 1.79
C SER A 93 5.97 4.87 1.57
N ASP A 94 6.76 4.73 2.63
CA ASP A 94 8.22 4.90 2.55
C ASP A 94 8.88 3.92 1.57
N ALA A 95 8.33 2.72 1.44
CA ALA A 95 8.79 1.70 0.50
C ALA A 95 7.68 0.71 0.12
N GLY A 96 7.54 0.44 -1.18
CA GLY A 96 6.66 -0.61 -1.70
C GLY A 96 5.20 -0.18 -1.86
N LEU A 97 4.30 -1.16 -1.83
CA LEU A 97 2.85 -0.94 -1.95
C LEU A 97 2.27 -0.38 -0.65
N PRO A 98 1.58 0.76 -0.70
CA PRO A 98 1.01 1.32 0.50
C PRO A 98 -0.32 0.64 0.88
N SER A 99 -0.85 0.99 2.06
CA SER A 99 -2.14 0.49 2.60
C SER A 99 -2.15 -0.98 3.04
N ILE A 100 -0.98 -1.64 3.10
CA ILE A 100 -0.85 -3.01 3.65
C ILE A 100 -0.44 -2.98 5.12
N SER A 101 0.49 -2.10 5.50
CA SER A 101 1.06 -2.04 6.86
C SER A 101 1.08 -0.64 7.47
N ASP A 102 0.52 0.34 6.76
CA ASP A 102 0.56 1.76 7.13
C ASP A 102 -0.89 2.29 7.20
N PRO A 103 -1.16 3.55 7.63
CA PRO A 103 -2.53 4.04 7.86
C PRO A 103 -3.39 4.14 6.60
N GLY A 104 -2.84 3.85 5.42
CA GLY A 104 -3.53 3.91 4.13
C GLY A 104 -4.81 3.07 4.10
N HIS A 105 -4.90 1.96 4.84
CA HIS A 105 -6.11 1.15 4.90
C HIS A 105 -7.35 1.94 5.37
N ASP A 106 -7.20 2.74 6.42
CA ASP A 106 -8.30 3.51 6.99
C ASP A 106 -8.76 4.63 6.03
N LEU A 107 -7.82 5.25 5.30
CA LEU A 107 -8.14 6.22 4.25
C LEU A 107 -8.87 5.58 3.07
N VAL A 108 -8.42 4.40 2.61
CA VAL A 108 -9.09 3.65 1.54
C VAL A 108 -10.51 3.28 1.95
N LYS A 109 -10.70 2.83 3.19
CA LYS A 109 -12.03 2.51 3.73
C LYS A 109 -12.93 3.75 3.73
N ALA A 110 -12.46 4.89 4.25
CA ALA A 110 -13.20 6.14 4.26
C ALA A 110 -13.55 6.62 2.84
N ALA A 111 -12.64 6.48 1.88
CA ALA A 111 -12.89 6.82 0.48
C ALA A 111 -13.99 5.94 -0.14
N ILE A 112 -13.96 4.63 0.13
CA ILE A 112 -14.99 3.69 -0.35
C ILE A 112 -16.36 3.99 0.26
N GLU A 113 -16.41 4.32 1.56
CA GLU A 113 -17.66 4.69 2.26
C GLU A 113 -18.33 5.93 1.66
N GLU A 114 -17.54 6.78 0.99
CA GLU A 114 -17.98 8.03 0.37
C GLU A 114 -18.09 7.95 -1.16
N ASP A 115 -18.07 6.73 -1.72
CA ASP A 115 -18.11 6.44 -3.17
C ASP A 115 -16.99 7.14 -3.99
N ILE A 116 -15.88 7.46 -3.34
CA ILE A 116 -14.68 8.02 -3.98
C ILE A 116 -13.88 6.90 -4.65
N ALA A 117 -13.47 7.14 -5.90
CA ALA A 117 -12.68 6.19 -6.68
C ALA A 117 -11.29 5.96 -6.05
N VAL A 118 -10.94 4.70 -5.78
CA VAL A 118 -9.62 4.26 -5.34
C VAL A 118 -8.95 3.54 -6.51
N VAL A 119 -7.73 3.97 -6.85
CA VAL A 119 -6.99 3.49 -8.02
C VAL A 119 -5.62 3.01 -7.58
N THR A 120 -5.39 1.70 -7.60
CA THR A 120 -4.06 1.15 -7.35
C THR A 120 -3.15 1.34 -8.56
N VAL A 121 -1.95 1.86 -8.34
CA VAL A 121 -0.82 1.86 -9.29
C VAL A 121 0.15 0.73 -8.89
N PRO A 122 0.21 -0.37 -9.68
CA PRO A 122 1.13 -1.47 -9.42
C PRO A 122 2.58 -1.04 -9.35
N GLY A 123 3.37 -1.74 -8.56
CA GLY A 123 4.81 -1.56 -8.45
C GLY A 123 5.42 -2.54 -7.44
N ALA A 124 6.53 -2.15 -6.84
CA ALA A 124 7.36 -3.03 -6.01
C ALA A 124 6.62 -3.60 -4.79
N SER A 125 6.82 -4.90 -4.53
CA SER A 125 6.34 -5.61 -3.35
C SER A 125 7.42 -6.57 -2.84
N ALA A 126 8.03 -6.25 -1.71
CA ALA A 126 9.13 -7.04 -1.16
C ALA A 126 8.72 -8.51 -0.89
N GLY A 127 7.52 -8.75 -0.34
CA GLY A 127 7.03 -10.10 -0.07
C GLY A 127 6.85 -10.94 -1.33
N ILE A 128 6.20 -10.41 -2.35
CA ILE A 128 5.97 -11.14 -3.60
C ILE A 128 7.28 -11.36 -4.36
N SER A 129 8.15 -10.34 -4.46
CA SER A 129 9.46 -10.47 -5.09
C SER A 129 10.32 -11.54 -4.39
N ALA A 130 10.31 -11.59 -3.06
CA ALA A 130 11.02 -12.62 -2.32
C ALA A 130 10.44 -14.02 -2.56
N LEU A 131 9.11 -14.17 -2.58
CA LEU A 131 8.44 -15.46 -2.78
C LEU A 131 8.83 -16.09 -4.11
N ILE A 132 8.72 -15.34 -5.21
CA ILE A 132 8.98 -15.87 -6.55
C ILE A 132 10.45 -16.22 -6.77
N ALA A 133 11.37 -15.61 -6.01
CA ALA A 133 12.80 -15.91 -6.03
C ALA A 133 13.22 -17.01 -5.03
N SER A 134 12.34 -17.43 -4.11
CA SER A 134 12.70 -18.31 -2.98
C SER A 134 12.87 -19.79 -3.32
N GLY A 135 12.38 -20.24 -4.48
CA GLY A 135 12.26 -21.66 -4.83
C GLY A 135 11.13 -22.42 -4.12
N LEU A 136 10.34 -21.76 -3.26
CA LEU A 136 9.12 -22.31 -2.68
C LEU A 136 7.97 -22.31 -3.70
N ALA A 137 6.98 -23.18 -3.54
CA ALA A 137 5.79 -23.12 -4.38
C ALA A 137 5.04 -21.80 -4.12
N PRO A 138 4.89 -20.92 -5.13
CA PRO A 138 4.34 -19.57 -4.92
C PRO A 138 2.82 -19.55 -4.81
N GLN A 139 2.15 -20.67 -5.07
CA GLN A 139 0.70 -20.78 -5.02
C GLN A 139 0.28 -22.17 -4.52
N PRO A 140 -0.60 -22.26 -3.50
CA PRO A 140 -1.10 -21.17 -2.66
C PRO A 140 -0.01 -20.60 -1.74
N HIS A 141 -0.12 -19.32 -1.38
CA HIS A 141 0.73 -18.68 -0.38
C HIS A 141 -0.10 -17.81 0.58
N ILE A 142 0.46 -17.50 1.75
CA ILE A 142 -0.11 -16.56 2.70
C ILE A 142 0.92 -15.49 3.05
N PHE A 143 0.49 -14.22 3.02
CA PHE A 143 1.24 -13.08 3.54
C PHE A 143 0.70 -12.69 4.92
N TYR A 144 1.59 -12.54 5.91
CA TYR A 144 1.23 -12.15 7.28
C TYR A 144 1.80 -10.80 7.72
N GLY A 145 2.78 -10.24 7.02
CA GLY A 145 3.51 -9.06 7.47
C GLY A 145 4.44 -9.36 8.65
N PHE A 146 4.46 -8.48 9.64
CA PHE A 146 5.38 -8.54 10.78
C PHE A 146 4.92 -9.49 11.88
N LEU A 147 5.88 -10.21 12.45
CA LEU A 147 5.65 -11.03 13.64
C LEU A 147 5.51 -10.17 14.90
N PRO A 148 4.85 -10.68 15.97
CA PRO A 148 4.90 -10.05 17.27
C PRO A 148 6.34 -9.79 17.72
N ARG A 149 6.60 -8.66 18.37
CA ARG A 149 7.97 -8.28 18.79
C ARG A 149 8.58 -9.23 19.83
N LYS A 150 7.75 -9.86 20.67
CA LYS A 150 8.20 -10.70 21.80
C LYS A 150 8.31 -12.16 21.39
N SER A 151 9.45 -12.78 21.69
CA SER A 151 9.73 -14.20 21.36
C SER A 151 8.66 -15.18 21.85
N GLY A 152 8.10 -14.98 23.04
CA GLY A 152 7.01 -15.80 23.56
C GLY A 152 5.74 -15.72 22.69
N GLN A 153 5.41 -14.52 22.22
CA GLN A 153 4.26 -14.29 21.34
C GLN A 153 4.52 -14.82 19.92
N GLN A 154 5.76 -14.76 19.44
CA GLN A 154 6.15 -15.38 18.17
C GLN A 154 5.94 -16.90 18.21
N LYS A 155 6.39 -17.56 19.28
CA LYS A 155 6.16 -19.01 19.47
C LYS A 155 4.68 -19.34 19.46
N GLN A 156 3.87 -18.63 20.26
CA GLN A 156 2.42 -18.82 20.29
C GLN A 156 1.78 -18.60 18.91
N PHE A 157 2.22 -17.56 18.21
CA PHE A 157 1.78 -17.27 16.86
C PHE A 157 2.09 -18.46 15.92
N PHE A 158 3.32 -18.97 15.88
CA PHE A 158 3.67 -20.13 15.04
C PHE A 158 2.90 -21.39 15.40
N GLU A 159 2.73 -21.68 16.70
CA GLU A 159 1.90 -22.80 17.16
C GLU A 159 0.47 -22.69 16.62
N SER A 160 -0.14 -21.50 16.68
CA SER A 160 -1.49 -21.27 16.15
C SER A 160 -1.63 -21.48 14.65
N LYS A 161 -0.53 -21.43 13.88
CA LYS A 161 -0.55 -21.56 12.40
C LYS A 161 -0.21 -22.96 11.89
N LYS A 162 0.17 -23.90 12.77
CA LYS A 162 0.52 -25.28 12.38
C LYS A 162 -0.61 -26.01 11.65
N SER A 163 -1.87 -25.75 11.99
CA SER A 163 -3.03 -26.36 11.34
C SER A 163 -3.24 -25.88 9.90
N ILE A 164 -2.89 -24.62 9.62
CA ILE A 164 -2.98 -24.00 8.29
C ILE A 164 -1.84 -24.50 7.39
N LEU A 165 -0.68 -24.78 7.98
CA LEU A 165 0.52 -25.30 7.31
C LEU A 165 0.45 -26.80 6.94
N ARG A 166 -0.58 -27.53 7.39
CA ARG A 166 -0.79 -28.95 7.09
C ARG A 166 -2.11 -29.15 6.36
N PRO A 167 -2.17 -28.93 5.04
CA PRO A 167 -3.39 -29.21 4.32
C PRO A 167 -3.65 -30.73 4.31
N ARG A 168 -4.93 -31.06 4.41
CA ARG A 168 -5.50 -32.41 4.42
C ARG A 168 -5.38 -33.12 3.05
N PHE A 169 -4.82 -32.43 2.06
CA PHE A 169 -4.51 -32.87 0.71
C PHE A 169 -3.09 -32.43 0.34
N SER A 170 -2.38 -33.25 -0.44
CA SER A 170 -0.97 -33.14 -0.85
C SER A 170 -0.58 -31.83 -1.57
N MET A 171 -0.62 -30.67 -0.90
CA MET A 171 -0.12 -29.39 -1.40
C MET A 171 0.63 -28.67 -0.28
N ASN A 172 1.94 -28.51 -0.36
CA ASN A 172 2.66 -27.73 0.66
C ASN A 172 2.27 -26.25 0.56
N LEU A 173 1.70 -25.69 1.62
CA LEU A 173 1.40 -24.26 1.74
C LEU A 173 2.62 -23.54 2.29
N HIS A 174 3.09 -22.50 1.60
CA HIS A 174 4.24 -21.71 2.03
C HIS A 174 3.80 -20.34 2.56
N ILE A 175 4.52 -19.88 3.60
CA ILE A 175 4.28 -18.57 4.21
C ILE A 175 5.43 -17.64 3.85
N VAL A 176 5.08 -16.44 3.39
CA VAL A 176 6.01 -15.35 3.16
C VAL A 176 5.95 -14.40 4.35
N TRP A 177 7.11 -14.14 4.95
CA TRP A 177 7.29 -13.17 6.01
C TRP A 177 8.04 -11.97 5.47
N LEU A 178 7.63 -10.76 5.87
CA LEU A 178 8.47 -9.59 5.70
C LEU A 178 9.45 -9.57 6.89
N ILE A 179 10.73 -9.78 6.61
CA ILE A 179 11.81 -9.37 7.50
C ILE A 179 12.31 -8.05 6.92
N LEU A 180 11.73 -6.94 7.37
CA LEU A 180 12.37 -5.63 7.28
C LEU A 180 13.01 -5.35 8.64
#